data_AF-A0A8J4SVA5-F1
#
_entry.id   AF-A0A8J4SVA5-F1
#
_cell.length_a   1.000
_cell.length_b   1.000
_cell.length_c   1.000
_cell.angle_alpha   90.00
_cell.angle_beta   90.00
_cell.angle_gamma   90.00
#
_symmetry.space_group_name_H-M   'P 1'
#
loop_
_entity.id
_entity.type
_entity.pdbx_description
1 polymer ?
#
loop_
_entity_poly.entity_id
_entity_poly.type
_entity_poly.pdbx_seq_one_letter_code
_entity_poly.pdbx_strand_id
1 'polypeptide(L)'
;MCLFCSQSVHIFLIQLYPASGRQNEIKRVIARFDFTAEDSEELSFFRGDVIEVIGQENEHWWRGRLPNGRTGLFPSNYVDLLPSID
;
A
#
# COMPACT_ATOMS: atom_id res chain seq x y z
N MET A 1 -25.28 -33.91 -40.56
CA MET A 1 -25.64 -34.35 -39.20
C MET A 1 -24.37 -34.44 -38.39
N CYS A 2 -24.09 -33.45 -37.53
CA CYS A 2 -23.27 -33.55 -36.33
C CYS A 2 -23.60 -32.33 -35.48
N LEU A 3 -24.07 -32.58 -34.27
CA LEU A 3 -24.67 -31.62 -33.36
C LEU A 3 -23.61 -30.64 -32.83
N PHE A 4 -23.90 -29.35 -32.85
CA PHE A 4 -23.17 -28.37 -32.04
C PHE A 4 -23.49 -28.63 -30.55
N CYS A 5 -22.59 -29.33 -29.87
CA CYS A 5 -22.57 -29.42 -28.42
C CYS A 5 -21.81 -28.20 -27.88
N SER A 6 -22.57 -27.33 -27.21
CA SER A 6 -22.09 -26.16 -26.48
C SER A 6 -20.93 -26.50 -25.54
N GLN A 7 -19.79 -25.84 -25.69
CA GLN A 7 -19.03 -25.28 -24.57
C GLN A 7 -17.84 -24.39 -25.01
N SER A 8 -17.73 -23.26 -24.31
CA SER A 8 -16.52 -22.45 -24.11
C SER A 8 -16.06 -21.51 -25.22
N VAL A 9 -16.80 -20.41 -25.37
CA VAL A 9 -16.20 -19.06 -25.57
C VAL A 9 -15.42 -18.56 -24.32
N HIS A 10 -14.98 -19.47 -23.46
CA HIS A 10 -14.32 -19.20 -22.19
C HIS A 10 -12.84 -19.59 -22.20
N ILE A 11 -12.15 -19.42 -23.33
CA ILE A 11 -10.69 -19.66 -23.42
C ILE A 11 -9.95 -18.48 -24.08
N PHE A 12 -10.66 -17.49 -24.62
CA PHE A 12 -10.04 -16.35 -25.34
C PHE A 12 -9.87 -15.05 -24.53
N LEU A 13 -9.98 -15.10 -23.19
CA LEU A 13 -9.78 -13.92 -22.32
C LEU A 13 -8.68 -14.07 -21.26
N ILE A 14 -8.00 -15.23 -21.19
CA ILE A 14 -7.04 -15.50 -20.09
C ILE A 14 -5.57 -15.18 -20.45
N GLN A 15 -5.31 -14.51 -21.58
CA GLN A 15 -3.94 -14.16 -22.03
C GLN A 15 -3.73 -12.67 -22.36
N LEU A 16 -4.62 -11.76 -21.92
CA LEU A 16 -4.44 -10.31 -22.12
C LEU A 16 -4.25 -9.50 -20.84
N TYR A 17 -4.21 -10.14 -19.67
CA TYR A 17 -3.83 -9.48 -18.44
C TYR A 17 -2.54 -10.13 -17.96
N PRO A 18 -1.39 -9.42 -17.92
CA PRO A 18 -0.30 -9.94 -17.13
C PRO A 18 -0.87 -10.15 -15.73
N ALA A 19 -0.75 -11.36 -15.21
CA ALA A 19 -0.79 -11.58 -13.78
C ALA A 19 0.45 -10.88 -13.22
N SER A 20 0.43 -9.54 -13.22
CA SER A 20 1.39 -8.72 -12.53
C SER A 20 1.13 -9.00 -11.06
N GLY A 21 1.82 -10.01 -10.54
CA GLY A 21 1.94 -10.22 -9.11
C GLY A 21 2.18 -8.85 -8.51
N ARG A 22 1.24 -8.42 -7.67
CA ARG A 22 1.29 -7.12 -7.01
C ARG A 22 2.64 -7.09 -6.30
N GLN A 23 3.62 -6.41 -6.91
CA GLN A 23 4.89 -6.12 -6.26
C GLN A 23 4.48 -5.34 -5.03
N ASN A 24 4.46 -6.01 -3.88
CA ASN A 24 4.29 -5.35 -2.60
C ASN A 24 5.64 -4.68 -2.31
N GLU A 25 5.98 -3.70 -3.14
CA GLU A 25 7.10 -2.82 -2.90
C GLU A 25 6.76 -2.11 -1.60
N ILE A 26 7.42 -2.54 -0.53
CA ILE A 26 7.21 -1.99 0.79
C ILE A 26 7.70 -0.55 0.73
N LYS A 27 6.77 0.39 0.56
CA LYS A 27 7.08 1.81 0.54
C LYS A 27 7.42 2.24 1.95
N ARG A 28 8.69 2.55 2.18
CA ARG A 28 9.16 3.14 3.44
C ARG A 28 9.21 4.65 3.29
N VAL A 29 8.85 5.32 4.36
CA VAL A 29 8.89 6.79 4.44
C VAL A 29 9.61 7.20 5.71
N ILE A 30 10.22 8.39 5.69
CA ILE A 30 10.85 8.98 6.86
C ILE A 30 10.05 10.21 7.31
N ALA A 31 9.77 10.29 8.60
CA ALA A 31 9.09 11.43 9.20
C ALA A 31 9.95 12.69 9.11
N ARG A 32 9.42 13.74 8.45
CA ARG A 32 10.05 15.06 8.40
C ARG A 32 9.79 15.88 9.65
N PHE A 33 8.64 15.66 10.29
CA PHE A 33 8.17 16.37 11.48
C PHE A 33 7.61 15.38 12.50
N ASP A 34 7.47 15.84 13.74
CA ASP A 34 6.75 15.10 14.76
C ASP A 34 5.24 15.15 14.46
N PHE A 35 4.52 14.08 14.78
CA PHE A 35 3.07 14.04 14.71
C PHE A 35 2.53 13.33 15.95
N THR A 36 1.63 14.01 16.65
CA THR A 36 0.94 13.47 17.82
C THR A 36 -0.48 13.12 17.41
N ALA A 37 -0.79 11.83 17.41
CA ALA A 37 -2.14 11.32 17.19
C ALA A 37 -3.17 12.03 18.09
N GLU A 38 -4.26 12.48 17.49
CA GLU A 38 -5.41 13.07 18.18
C GLU A 38 -6.36 11.96 18.69
N ASP A 39 -6.46 10.84 17.96
CA ASP A 39 -7.34 9.71 18.27
C ASP A 39 -6.66 8.34 18.13
N SER A 40 -7.35 7.28 18.55
CA SER A 40 -6.82 5.90 18.59
C SER A 40 -6.56 5.27 17.22
N GLU A 41 -7.13 5.84 16.15
CA GLU A 41 -6.92 5.39 14.77
C GLU A 41 -5.64 5.96 14.15
N GLU A 42 -5.07 6.99 14.76
CA GLU A 42 -3.89 7.71 14.28
C GLU A 42 -2.58 7.18 14.86
N LEU A 43 -1.48 7.41 14.14
CA LEU A 43 -0.16 6.92 14.47
C LEU A 43 0.73 8.09 14.90
N SER A 44 1.05 8.17 16.19
CA SER A 44 2.06 9.13 16.67
C SER A 44 3.48 8.66 16.30
N PHE A 45 4.32 9.58 15.82
CA PHE A 45 5.73 9.34 15.48
C PHE A 45 6.56 10.63 15.64
N PHE A 46 7.87 10.47 15.68
CA PHE A 46 8.82 11.58 15.77
C PHE A 46 9.57 11.78 14.45
N ARG A 47 10.07 12.99 14.23
CA ARG A 47 10.97 13.30 13.12
C ARG A 47 12.13 12.31 13.09
N GLY A 48 12.38 11.76 11.91
CA GLY A 48 13.41 10.76 11.66
C GLY A 48 12.92 9.31 11.79
N ASP A 49 11.72 9.08 12.33
CA ASP A 49 11.15 7.73 12.37
C ASP A 49 10.90 7.21 10.96
N VAL A 50 11.21 5.93 10.76
CA VAL A 50 10.90 5.23 9.51
C VAL A 50 9.60 4.47 9.67
N ILE A 51 8.66 4.75 8.77
CA ILE A 51 7.32 4.19 8.77
C ILE A 51 7.17 3.30 7.53
N GLU A 52 6.67 2.09 7.73
CA GLU A 52 6.24 1.20 6.66
C GLU A 52 4.84 1.60 6.21
N VAL A 53 4.66 2.02 4.95
CA VAL A 53 3.33 2.34 4.41
C VAL A 53 2.64 1.03 4.04
N ILE A 54 1.59 0.71 4.80
CA ILE A 54 0.79 -0.51 4.63
C ILE A 54 -0.56 -0.26 3.93
N GLY A 55 -0.93 1.01 3.72
CA GLY A 55 -2.14 1.40 3.00
C GLY A 55 -2.21 2.90 2.75
N GLN A 56 -3.05 3.32 1.80
CA GLN A 56 -3.39 4.71 1.54
C GLN A 56 -4.91 4.82 1.55
N GLU A 57 -5.48 5.48 2.55
CA GLU A 57 -6.94 5.66 2.61
C GLU A 57 -7.39 6.74 1.62
N ASN A 58 -6.58 7.80 1.49
CA ASN A 58 -6.74 8.85 0.50
C ASN A 58 -5.40 9.57 0.23
N GLU A 59 -5.45 10.67 -0.52
CA GLU A 59 -4.28 11.47 -0.89
C GLU A 59 -3.58 12.15 0.30
N HIS A 60 -4.32 12.43 1.38
CA HIS A 60 -3.82 13.13 2.57
C HIS A 60 -3.45 12.18 3.71
N TRP A 61 -4.10 11.02 3.81
CA TRP A 61 -3.99 10.12 4.95
C TRP A 61 -3.54 8.72 4.52
N TRP A 62 -2.37 8.33 5.03
CA TRP A 62 -1.78 7.02 4.79
C TRP A 62 -1.82 6.19 6.07
N ARG A 63 -1.86 4.87 5.89
CA ARG A 63 -1.78 3.91 6.99
C ARG A 63 -0.37 3.37 7.09
N GLY A 64 0.22 3.51 8.28
CA GLY A 64 1.61 3.18 8.56
C GLY A 64 1.77 2.10 9.61
N ARG A 65 2.96 1.48 9.64
CA ARG A 65 3.45 0.64 10.73
C ARG A 65 4.83 1.11 11.18
N LEU A 66 4.99 1.32 12.48
CA LEU A 66 6.28 1.61 13.11
C LEU A 66 7.04 0.31 13.46
N PRO A 67 8.37 0.37 13.68
CA PRO A 67 9.17 -0.78 14.08
C PRO A 67 8.72 -1.44 15.41
N ASN A 68 8.06 -0.68 16.28
CA ASN A 68 7.46 -1.19 17.52
C ASN A 68 6.13 -1.94 17.30
N GLY A 69 5.69 -2.10 16.06
CA GLY A 69 4.45 -2.79 15.69
C GLY A 69 3.19 -1.93 15.75
N ARG A 70 3.25 -0.68 16.24
CA ARG A 70 2.11 0.23 16.24
C ARG A 70 1.71 0.56 14.81
N THR A 71 0.40 0.60 14.56
CA THR A 71 -0.18 0.96 13.27
C THR A 71 -1.25 2.02 13.44
N GLY A 72 -1.37 2.90 12.45
CA GLY A 72 -2.42 3.91 12.44
C GLY A 72 -2.30 4.82 11.23
N LEU A 73 -3.20 5.79 11.16
CA LEU A 73 -3.25 6.81 10.13
C LEU A 73 -2.29 7.96 10.41
N PHE A 74 -1.71 8.51 9.37
CA PHE A 74 -0.88 9.71 9.48
C PHE A 74 -0.97 10.57 8.22
N PRO A 75 -0.71 11.88 8.34
CA PRO A 75 -0.73 12.79 7.21
C PRO A 75 0.46 12.54 6.27
N SER A 76 0.18 12.31 4.98
CA SER A 76 1.18 12.00 3.95
C SER A 76 2.18 13.14 3.73
N ASN A 77 1.79 14.38 4.02
CA ASN A 77 2.67 15.55 3.92
C ASN A 77 3.64 15.69 5.11
N TYR A 78 3.60 14.81 6.13
CA TYR A 78 4.57 14.82 7.24
C TYR A 78 5.78 13.92 6.99
N VAL A 79 5.80 13.21 5.87
CA VAL A 79 6.84 12.24 5.55
C VAL A 79 7.46 12.49 4.18
N ASP A 80 8.65 11.95 3.95
CA ASP A 80 9.27 11.84 2.63
C ASP A 80 9.43 10.36 2.26
N LEU A 81 9.37 10.06 0.96
CA LEU A 81 9.72 8.72 0.46
C LEU A 81 11.18 8.41 0.78
N LEU A 82 11.39 7.26 1.41
CA LEU A 82 12.72 6.72 1.64
C LEU A 82 13.10 5.88 0.41
N PRO A 83 14.08 6.31 -0.41
CA PRO A 83 14.49 5.51 -1.55
C PRO A 83 15.07 4.18 -1.07
N SER A 84 14.68 3.09 -1.72
CA SER A 84 15.42 1.83 -1.65
C SER A 84 16.79 2.12 -2.26
N ILE A 85 17.85 2.12 -1.45
CA ILE A 85 19.21 2.16 -1.99
C ILE A 85 19.47 0.76 -2.54
N ASP A 86 19.33 0.61 -3.86
CA ASP A 86 19.79 -0.55 -4.62
C ASP A 86 21.33 -0.61 -4.68
#